data_AF-A0A3Q3M7Z0-F1
#
_entry.id   AF-A0A3Q3M7Z0-F1
#
_cell.length_a   1.000
_cell.length_b   1.000
_cell.length_c   1.000
_cell.angle_alpha   90.00
_cell.angle_beta   90.00
_cell.angle_gamma   90.00
#
_symmetry.space_group_name_H-M   'P 1'
#
loop_
_entity.id
_entity.type
_entity.pdbx_description
1 polymer ?
#
loop_
_entity_poly.entity_id
_entity_poly.type
_entity_poly.pdbx_seq_one_letter_code
_entity_poly.pdbx_strand_id
1 'polypeptide(L)'
;MPAVHHKLLLEDALQDSPQTRSLLSVFEEDAGNLTDYTNKLLQSMQRVYGAQSEMGLATEQLSQQLLEYEKKLFCKGSFSICLNALHSELANQMADSMVFPLIQFREKDLTEISTLKEIFSIATDEHEAAMVRYSRLPKKKENEKVRKSDLVKEVAYTRRKQHQASLQYYCALNALQYRKRVAMLEPMLGYTQAQTISSVHHALRTSSLNGLVHNLDTEAESMRVSQKELLSVEDTVYMPDKDTEPVNRTLIQKAGYLNIRNKTGLVTTAWDRLFFFTQGGNLMCQPRGAVAGGMVLDLDNSSVMAVDCEDRRYCFQITSPSGKTSMILQAESKREYEEWICTVNNISRQIYLTDNPEAVAIRLNQTAIQAVTPITSFEKRPEGSPNPDSSQNAGAAPEADDLIAPGTPIQFDIMLPASEFQDQNRAGGRRTNPFGETDDDCSTESDDSLLQQVFAVRFLGSMAVRCGNNQEVIYEAMRQVLAARAIHNIFRTTESHLMVTSSNLRLIDPQTQVTRISFQLGEVTQFAAHQENGRLMGFVVEGRDWGDGEEEGEPSFSAFVFESNTEGEKVCYTISLAKDITEAKKDPEALAQLMKNMPLTNDGKFLLLDAETGDTTNGDGQEDLESEA
;
A
#
# COMPACT_ATOMS: atom_id res chain seq x y z
N MET A 1 -19.74 53.96 -0.11
CA MET A 1 -20.20 55.00 -1.06
C MET A 1 -20.22 54.40 -2.46
N PRO A 2 -21.28 54.53 -3.26
CA PRO A 2 -21.21 54.12 -4.66
C PRO A 2 -20.33 55.12 -5.39
N ALA A 3 -19.16 54.68 -5.85
CA ALA A 3 -18.29 55.49 -6.68
C ALA A 3 -19.05 55.86 -7.96
N VAL A 4 -19.11 57.15 -8.28
CA VAL A 4 -19.63 57.66 -9.56
C VAL A 4 -18.77 57.05 -10.66
N HIS A 5 -19.25 55.97 -11.27
CA HIS A 5 -18.61 55.33 -12.41
C HIS A 5 -18.77 56.27 -13.60
N HIS A 6 -17.77 57.12 -13.83
CA HIS A 6 -17.64 57.79 -15.13
C HIS A 6 -17.64 56.69 -16.20
N LYS A 7 -18.52 56.83 -17.19
CA LYS A 7 -18.78 55.85 -18.23
C LYS A 7 -18.72 56.57 -19.57
N LEU A 8 -18.15 55.94 -20.59
CA LEU A 8 -18.25 56.43 -21.96
C LEU A 8 -19.69 56.27 -22.44
N LEU A 9 -20.32 57.38 -22.81
CA LEU A 9 -21.68 57.41 -23.33
C LEU A 9 -21.69 56.89 -24.78
N LEU A 10 -22.46 55.83 -25.03
CA LEU A 10 -22.54 55.21 -26.35
C LEU A 10 -23.33 56.08 -27.35
N GLU A 11 -24.27 56.87 -26.87
CA GLU A 11 -25.06 57.83 -27.66
C GLU A 11 -24.20 58.93 -28.29
N ASP A 12 -23.11 59.33 -27.61
CA ASP A 12 -22.18 60.35 -28.10
C ASP A 12 -21.19 59.82 -29.15
N ALA A 13 -21.12 58.49 -29.32
CA ALA A 13 -20.12 57.84 -30.17
C ALA A 13 -20.27 58.21 -31.66
N LEU A 14 -21.49 58.48 -32.13
CA LEU A 14 -21.72 58.93 -33.52
C LEU A 14 -21.35 60.41 -33.72
N GLN A 15 -21.56 61.23 -32.68
CA GLN A 15 -21.25 62.66 -32.74
C GLN A 15 -19.74 62.92 -32.78
N ASP A 16 -18.97 62.02 -32.17
CA ASP A 16 -17.51 62.02 -32.15
C ASP A 16 -16.91 63.39 -31.74
N SER A 17 -17.49 63.97 -30.68
CA SER A 17 -17.11 65.32 -30.26
C SER A 17 -15.69 65.35 -29.67
N PRO A 18 -14.97 66.48 -29.75
CA PRO A 18 -13.67 66.64 -29.07
C PRO A 18 -13.75 66.35 -27.56
N GLN A 19 -14.88 66.66 -26.92
CA GLN A 19 -15.12 66.36 -25.52
C GLN A 19 -15.20 64.84 -25.28
N THR A 20 -15.91 64.10 -26.13
CA THR A 20 -15.99 62.63 -26.09
C THR A 20 -14.62 62.01 -26.31
N ARG A 21 -13.83 62.52 -27.28
CA ARG A 21 -12.45 62.07 -27.54
C ARG A 21 -11.50 62.37 -26.39
N SER A 22 -11.65 63.52 -25.72
CA SER A 22 -10.87 63.84 -24.53
C SER A 22 -11.19 62.88 -23.38
N LEU A 23 -12.47 62.58 -23.14
CA LEU A 23 -12.83 61.59 -22.12
C LEU A 23 -12.32 60.19 -22.49
N LEU A 24 -12.43 59.79 -23.76
CA LEU A 24 -11.87 58.54 -24.25
C LEU A 24 -10.37 58.43 -23.95
N SER A 25 -9.60 59.49 -24.21
CA SER A 25 -8.15 59.48 -23.95
C SER A 25 -7.79 59.19 -22.48
N VAL A 26 -8.63 59.64 -21.52
CA VAL A 26 -8.45 59.33 -20.09
C VAL A 26 -8.67 57.83 -19.82
N PHE A 27 -9.66 57.21 -20.48
CA PHE A 27 -9.87 55.77 -20.38
C PHE A 27 -8.74 54.97 -21.02
N GLU A 28 -8.18 55.45 -22.14
CA GLU A 28 -7.02 54.83 -22.78
C GLU A 28 -5.78 54.89 -21.90
N GLU A 29 -5.55 56.02 -21.22
CA GLU A 29 -4.46 56.19 -20.27
C GLU A 29 -4.61 55.26 -19.05
N ASP A 30 -5.81 55.16 -18.48
CA ASP A 30 -6.12 54.21 -17.39
C ASP A 30 -5.90 52.75 -17.84
N ALA A 31 -6.29 52.39 -19.06
CA ALA A 31 -6.05 51.06 -19.61
C ALA A 31 -4.55 50.77 -19.82
N GLY A 32 -3.77 51.75 -20.28
CA GLY A 32 -2.31 51.65 -20.39
C GLY A 32 -1.65 51.44 -19.02
N ASN A 33 -1.97 52.29 -18.05
CA ASN A 33 -1.48 52.18 -16.68
C ASN A 33 -1.85 50.84 -16.03
N LEU A 34 -3.07 50.35 -16.27
CA LEU A 34 -3.54 49.05 -15.80
C LEU A 34 -2.72 47.91 -16.42
N THR A 35 -2.39 48.00 -17.72
CA THR A 35 -1.56 46.99 -18.40
C THR A 35 -0.18 46.90 -17.77
N ASP A 36 0.47 48.04 -17.52
CA ASP A 36 1.79 48.08 -16.89
C ASP A 36 1.77 47.58 -15.45
N TYR A 37 0.73 47.93 -14.69
CA TYR A 37 0.56 47.45 -13.32
C TYR A 37 0.35 45.94 -13.26
N THR A 38 -0.53 45.40 -14.11
CA THR A 38 -0.80 43.96 -14.15
C THR A 38 0.41 43.13 -14.58
N ASN A 39 1.30 43.70 -15.42
CA ASN A 39 2.59 43.07 -15.73
C ASN A 39 3.46 42.87 -14.48
N LYS A 40 3.61 43.91 -13.67
CA LYS A 40 4.41 43.87 -12.43
C LYS A 40 3.77 42.95 -11.39
N LEU A 41 2.44 42.98 -11.29
CA LEU A 41 1.70 42.12 -10.38
C LEU A 41 1.85 40.65 -10.76
N LEU A 42 1.73 40.31 -12.05
CA LEU A 42 1.90 38.95 -12.54
C LEU A 42 3.31 38.42 -12.25
N GLN A 43 4.36 39.21 -12.51
CA GLN A 43 5.73 38.82 -12.17
C GLN A 43 5.90 38.53 -10.67
N SER A 44 5.26 39.34 -9.81
CA SER A 44 5.30 39.14 -8.36
C SER A 44 4.58 37.85 -7.95
N MET A 45 3.40 37.58 -8.52
CA MET A 45 2.64 36.35 -8.28
C MET A 45 3.37 35.10 -8.78
N GLN A 46 3.96 35.15 -9.96
CA GLN A 46 4.77 34.06 -10.52
C GLN A 46 6.00 33.76 -9.65
N ARG A 47 6.64 34.79 -9.09
CA ARG A 47 7.75 34.60 -8.14
C ARG A 47 7.30 33.90 -6.86
N VAL A 48 6.14 34.29 -6.32
CA VAL A 48 5.55 33.68 -5.13
C VAL A 48 5.18 32.21 -5.39
N TYR A 49 4.53 31.92 -6.52
CA TYR A 49 4.27 30.56 -6.97
C TYR A 49 5.54 29.72 -7.15
N GLY A 50 6.56 30.27 -7.84
CA GLY A 50 7.82 29.57 -8.07
C GLY A 50 8.55 29.20 -6.78
N ALA A 51 8.57 30.11 -5.79
CA ALA A 51 9.14 29.81 -4.48
C ALA A 51 8.39 28.68 -3.75
N GLN A 52 7.06 28.65 -3.87
CA GLN A 52 6.24 27.60 -3.27
C GLN A 52 6.45 26.24 -3.94
N SER A 53 6.62 26.21 -5.27
CA SER A 53 6.93 25.00 -6.02
C SER A 53 8.32 24.44 -5.67
N GLU A 54 9.33 25.31 -5.57
CA GLU A 54 10.69 24.92 -5.12
C GLU A 54 10.69 24.35 -3.71
N MET A 55 9.86 24.87 -2.80
CA MET A 55 9.70 24.29 -1.46
C MET A 55 9.17 22.85 -1.53
N GLY A 56 8.19 22.58 -2.41
CA GLY A 56 7.69 21.23 -2.67
C GLY A 56 8.82 20.27 -3.05
N LEU A 57 9.61 20.62 -4.06
CA LEU A 57 10.75 19.83 -4.54
C LEU A 57 11.81 19.60 -3.44
N ALA A 58 12.15 20.65 -2.68
CA ALA A 58 13.12 20.52 -1.59
C ALA A 58 12.64 19.56 -0.49
N THR A 59 11.35 19.63 -0.13
CA THR A 59 10.77 18.71 0.86
C THR A 59 10.63 17.28 0.32
N GLU A 60 10.39 17.10 -0.97
CA GLU A 60 10.45 15.79 -1.62
C GLU A 60 11.84 15.18 -1.53
N GLN A 61 12.87 15.96 -1.87
CA GLN A 61 14.25 15.47 -1.81
C GLN A 61 14.66 15.11 -0.38
N LEU A 62 14.30 15.93 0.60
CA LEU A 62 14.51 15.62 2.02
C LEU A 62 13.82 14.32 2.41
N SER A 63 12.58 14.14 1.96
CA SER A 63 11.79 12.94 2.20
C SER A 63 12.45 11.67 1.65
N GLN A 64 12.96 11.75 0.41
CA GLN A 64 13.70 10.66 -0.22
C GLN A 64 14.98 10.30 0.55
N GLN A 65 15.74 11.30 1.01
CA GLN A 65 16.95 11.08 1.82
C GLN A 65 16.63 10.37 3.15
N LEU A 66 15.52 10.71 3.79
CA LEU A 66 15.07 10.03 5.01
C LEU A 66 14.66 8.57 4.73
N LEU A 67 13.96 8.31 3.63
CA LEU A 67 13.60 6.95 3.20
C LEU A 67 14.83 6.10 2.83
N GLU A 68 15.86 6.71 2.22
CA GLU A 68 17.13 6.03 1.94
C GLU A 68 17.86 5.62 3.22
N TYR A 69 17.72 6.40 4.29
CA TYR A 69 18.24 6.05 5.61
C TYR A 69 17.43 4.90 6.26
N GLU A 70 16.11 4.95 6.17
CA GLU A 70 15.20 3.89 6.65
C GLU A 70 15.45 2.53 5.97
N LYS A 71 15.74 2.52 4.66
CA LYS A 71 16.11 1.28 3.95
C LYS A 71 17.38 0.61 4.51
N LYS A 72 18.21 1.32 5.29
CA LYS A 72 19.45 0.80 5.88
C LYS A 72 19.27 0.28 7.31
N LEU A 73 18.20 0.68 8.01
CA LEU A 73 17.92 0.33 9.41
C LEU A 73 16.41 0.17 9.55
N PHE A 74 15.92 -1.06 9.74
CA PHE A 74 14.51 -1.55 9.79
C PHE A 74 13.48 -0.78 10.66
N CYS A 75 13.47 0.55 10.66
CA CYS A 75 12.56 1.40 11.43
C CYS A 75 11.56 2.05 10.48
N LYS A 76 10.36 1.47 10.38
CA LYS A 76 9.25 2.01 9.58
C LYS A 76 8.89 3.42 10.03
N GLY A 77 9.05 4.42 9.17
CA GLY A 77 8.88 5.83 9.54
C GLY A 77 8.06 6.64 8.53
N SER A 78 6.75 6.75 8.78
CA SER A 78 5.76 7.59 8.08
C SER A 78 6.01 9.11 8.12
N PHE A 79 7.25 9.56 8.30
CA PHE A 79 7.63 10.97 8.48
C PHE A 79 7.78 11.73 7.17
N SER A 80 8.11 11.05 6.08
CA SER A 80 8.61 11.69 4.87
C SER A 80 7.50 12.06 3.86
N ILE A 81 6.35 11.40 3.92
CA ILE A 81 5.34 11.44 2.83
C ILE A 81 4.38 12.64 2.98
N CYS A 82 4.21 13.19 4.18
CA CYS A 82 3.10 14.11 4.46
C CYS A 82 3.35 15.60 4.15
N LEU A 83 4.60 16.07 4.12
CA LEU A 83 4.90 17.51 3.92
C LEU A 83 5.03 17.91 2.46
N ASN A 84 5.53 17.02 1.58
CA ASN A 84 5.62 17.28 0.14
C ASN A 84 4.22 17.48 -0.46
N ALA A 85 3.28 16.57 -0.18
CA ALA A 85 1.93 16.61 -0.73
C ALA A 85 1.23 17.95 -0.45
N LEU A 86 1.48 18.55 0.72
CA LEU A 86 0.92 19.85 1.09
C LEU A 86 1.49 21.01 0.29
N HIS A 87 2.81 21.06 0.10
CA HIS A 87 3.45 22.13 -0.66
C HIS A 87 3.14 22.04 -2.16
N SER A 88 3.04 20.82 -2.68
CA SER A 88 2.66 20.55 -4.07
C SER A 88 1.20 20.92 -4.34
N GLU A 89 0.27 20.53 -3.47
CA GLU A 89 -1.15 20.91 -3.59
C GLU A 89 -1.33 22.43 -3.47
N LEU A 90 -0.64 23.07 -2.51
CA LEU A 90 -0.66 24.53 -2.37
C LEU A 90 -0.12 25.24 -3.63
N ALA A 91 0.97 24.73 -4.22
CA ALA A 91 1.53 25.28 -5.45
C ALA A 91 0.53 25.19 -6.62
N ASN A 92 -0.15 24.05 -6.77
CA ASN A 92 -1.18 23.86 -7.79
C ASN A 92 -2.35 24.84 -7.61
N GLN A 93 -2.88 24.96 -6.39
CA GLN A 93 -3.95 25.93 -6.10
C GLN A 93 -3.51 27.37 -6.38
N MET A 94 -2.26 27.73 -6.09
CA MET A 94 -1.72 29.05 -6.42
C MET A 94 -1.56 29.27 -7.93
N ALA A 95 -1.22 28.23 -8.71
CA ALA A 95 -1.19 28.33 -10.16
C ALA A 95 -2.60 28.62 -10.71
N ASP A 96 -3.60 27.86 -10.28
CA ASP A 96 -4.95 27.89 -10.84
C ASP A 96 -5.79 29.07 -10.38
N SER A 97 -5.68 29.45 -9.10
CA SER A 97 -6.56 30.45 -8.49
C SER A 97 -5.93 31.84 -8.35
N MET A 98 -4.60 31.96 -8.50
CA MET A 98 -3.88 33.25 -8.41
C MET A 98 -3.21 33.63 -9.71
N VAL A 99 -2.36 32.76 -10.28
CA VAL A 99 -1.56 33.12 -11.47
C VAL A 99 -2.41 33.08 -12.74
N PHE A 100 -3.16 31.99 -12.96
CA PHE A 100 -3.92 31.77 -14.18
C PHE A 100 -5.00 32.83 -14.46
N PRO A 101 -5.83 33.28 -13.48
CA PRO A 101 -6.85 34.30 -13.74
C PRO A 101 -6.24 35.63 -14.18
N LEU A 102 -5.06 35.99 -13.63
CA LEU A 102 -4.36 37.22 -14.02
C LEU A 102 -3.73 37.11 -15.42
N ILE A 103 -3.21 35.93 -15.79
CA ILE A 103 -2.76 35.66 -17.17
C ILE A 103 -3.95 35.80 -18.13
N GLN A 104 -5.07 35.15 -17.81
CA GLN A 104 -6.27 35.19 -18.66
C GLN A 104 -6.79 36.62 -18.84
N PHE A 105 -6.84 37.42 -17.78
CA PHE A 105 -7.23 38.83 -17.87
C PHE A 105 -6.32 39.61 -18.82
N ARG A 106 -4.99 39.40 -18.76
CA ARG A 106 -4.04 40.08 -19.65
C ARG A 106 -4.18 39.62 -21.09
N GLU A 107 -4.15 38.32 -21.32
CA GLU A 107 -4.12 37.75 -22.66
C GLU A 107 -5.45 37.88 -23.40
N LYS A 108 -6.56 37.86 -22.68
CA LYS A 108 -7.91 38.01 -23.26
C LYS A 108 -8.39 39.45 -23.22
N ASP A 109 -8.58 40.00 -22.02
CA ASP A 109 -9.30 41.26 -21.86
C ASP A 109 -8.46 42.46 -22.29
N LEU A 110 -7.18 42.54 -21.90
CA LEU A 110 -6.33 43.66 -22.31
C LEU A 110 -5.95 43.60 -23.79
N THR A 111 -5.72 42.39 -24.33
CA THR A 111 -5.49 42.20 -25.77
C THR A 111 -6.72 42.58 -26.60
N GLU A 112 -7.94 42.25 -26.14
CA GLU A 112 -9.20 42.68 -26.75
C GLU A 112 -9.29 44.22 -26.82
N ILE A 113 -8.96 44.91 -25.72
CA ILE A 113 -8.95 46.38 -25.67
C ILE A 113 -7.93 46.96 -26.65
N SER A 114 -6.72 46.41 -26.72
CA SER A 114 -5.69 46.86 -27.66
C SER A 114 -6.12 46.67 -29.12
N THR A 115 -6.75 45.53 -29.43
CA THR A 115 -7.22 45.21 -30.78
C THR A 115 -8.36 46.14 -31.21
N LEU A 116 -9.34 46.36 -30.33
CA LEU A 116 -10.45 47.27 -30.61
C LEU A 116 -10.00 48.73 -30.76
N LYS A 117 -8.99 49.15 -30.00
CA LYS A 117 -8.35 50.46 -30.16
C LYS A 117 -7.78 50.63 -31.57
N GLU A 118 -7.02 49.65 -32.05
CA GLU A 118 -6.41 49.68 -33.38
C GLU A 118 -7.47 49.69 -34.48
N ILE A 119 -8.49 48.83 -34.39
CA ILE A 119 -9.62 48.80 -35.34
C ILE A 119 -10.33 50.16 -35.38
N PHE A 120 -10.58 50.78 -34.22
CA PHE A 120 -11.22 52.08 -34.15
C PHE A 120 -10.35 53.20 -34.71
N SER A 121 -9.03 53.16 -34.49
CA SER A 121 -8.08 54.12 -35.07
C SER A 121 -8.11 54.04 -36.60
N ILE A 122 -7.97 52.83 -37.16
CA ILE A 122 -7.99 52.62 -38.62
C ILE A 122 -9.33 53.10 -39.21
N ALA A 123 -10.46 52.77 -38.58
CA ALA A 123 -11.77 53.21 -39.05
C ALA A 123 -11.96 54.73 -38.97
N THR A 124 -11.33 55.39 -37.98
CA THR A 124 -11.31 56.86 -37.87
C THR A 124 -10.51 57.47 -39.02
N ASP A 125 -9.29 56.99 -39.28
CA ASP A 125 -8.42 57.48 -40.35
C ASP A 125 -9.05 57.32 -41.75
N GLU A 126 -9.70 56.17 -41.99
CA GLU A 126 -10.45 55.91 -43.23
C GLU A 126 -11.62 56.90 -43.41
N HIS A 127 -12.37 57.19 -42.34
CA HIS A 127 -13.47 58.14 -42.38
C HIS A 127 -12.98 59.57 -42.64
N GLU A 128 -11.91 60.00 -41.97
CA GLU A 128 -11.29 61.31 -42.19
C GLU A 128 -10.82 61.45 -43.65
N ALA A 129 -10.16 60.43 -44.20
CA ALA A 129 -9.71 60.43 -45.59
C ALA A 129 -10.88 60.51 -46.60
N ALA A 130 -12.00 59.82 -46.33
CA ALA A 130 -13.21 59.91 -47.14
C ALA A 130 -13.87 61.30 -47.04
N MET A 131 -13.93 61.89 -45.85
CA MET A 131 -14.45 63.24 -45.62
C MET A 131 -13.61 64.33 -46.30
N VAL A 132 -12.29 64.21 -46.30
CA VAL A 132 -11.40 65.11 -47.06
C VAL A 132 -11.67 65.03 -48.56
N ARG A 133 -11.88 63.83 -49.11
CA ARG A 133 -12.23 63.65 -50.54
C ARG A 133 -13.60 64.23 -50.87
N TYR A 134 -14.60 64.01 -50.03
CA TYR A 134 -15.95 64.55 -50.20
C TYR A 134 -15.98 66.09 -50.11
N SER A 135 -15.26 66.69 -49.16
CA SER A 135 -15.25 68.16 -48.97
C SER A 135 -14.62 68.93 -50.14
N ARG A 136 -13.79 68.29 -50.96
CA ARG A 136 -13.15 68.87 -52.15
C ARG A 136 -14.05 68.87 -53.40
N LEU A 137 -15.29 68.40 -53.31
CA LEU A 137 -16.23 68.36 -54.43
C LEU A 137 -16.54 69.77 -55.00
N PRO A 138 -16.47 69.96 -56.33
CA PRO A 138 -16.72 71.26 -56.96
C PRO A 138 -18.22 71.61 -56.97
N LYS A 139 -18.56 72.88 -56.63
CA LYS A 139 -19.96 73.34 -56.53
C LYS A 139 -20.69 73.56 -57.87
N LYS A 140 -19.97 73.78 -58.99
CA LYS A 140 -20.53 74.33 -60.25
C LYS A 140 -20.60 73.36 -61.45
N LYS A 141 -20.25 72.08 -61.30
CA LYS A 141 -20.25 71.10 -62.42
C LYS A 141 -21.33 70.03 -62.24
N GLU A 142 -22.33 70.05 -63.11
CA GLU A 142 -23.47 69.11 -63.08
C GLU A 142 -23.11 67.70 -63.62
N ASN A 143 -22.03 67.58 -64.41
CA ASN A 143 -21.54 66.32 -65.01
C ASN A 143 -20.87 65.33 -64.02
N GLU A 144 -20.81 65.63 -62.73
CA GLU A 144 -20.25 64.75 -61.68
C GLU A 144 -21.31 64.11 -60.77
N LYS A 145 -22.59 64.05 -61.19
CA LYS A 145 -23.67 63.41 -60.39
C LYS A 145 -23.33 61.99 -59.92
N VAL A 146 -22.67 61.19 -60.77
CA VAL A 146 -22.21 59.82 -60.44
C VAL A 146 -21.09 59.87 -59.39
N ARG A 147 -20.02 60.64 -59.63
CA ARG A 147 -18.90 60.80 -58.69
C ARG A 147 -19.33 61.34 -57.32
N LYS A 148 -20.27 62.27 -57.29
CA LYS A 148 -20.87 62.79 -56.06
C LYS A 148 -21.64 61.70 -55.31
N SER A 149 -22.44 60.90 -56.00
CA SER A 149 -23.18 59.78 -55.42
C SER A 149 -22.24 58.74 -54.82
N ASP A 150 -21.16 58.40 -55.54
CA ASP A 150 -20.18 57.40 -55.09
C ASP A 150 -19.42 57.86 -53.83
N LEU A 151 -18.98 59.12 -53.78
CA LEU A 151 -18.33 59.67 -52.58
C LEU A 151 -19.29 59.79 -51.38
N VAL A 152 -20.58 60.09 -51.60
CA VAL A 152 -21.58 60.08 -50.51
C VAL A 152 -21.75 58.66 -49.94
N LYS A 153 -21.80 57.64 -50.81
CA LYS A 153 -21.87 56.24 -50.37
C LYS A 153 -20.60 55.82 -49.61
N GLU A 154 -19.43 56.23 -50.07
CA GLU A 154 -18.15 55.95 -49.41
C GLU A 154 -18.07 56.60 -48.01
N VAL A 155 -18.48 57.87 -47.89
CA VAL A 155 -18.55 58.57 -46.59
C VAL A 155 -19.55 57.90 -45.65
N ALA A 156 -20.73 57.53 -46.15
CA ALA A 156 -21.74 56.84 -45.34
C ALA A 156 -21.23 55.47 -44.85
N TYR A 157 -20.53 54.72 -45.71
CA TYR A 157 -19.93 53.44 -45.38
C TYR A 157 -18.83 53.57 -44.32
N THR A 158 -17.84 54.45 -44.54
CA THR A 158 -16.74 54.68 -43.60
C THR A 158 -17.22 55.24 -42.26
N ARG A 159 -18.21 56.16 -42.26
CA ARG A 159 -18.85 56.66 -41.04
C ARG A 159 -19.53 55.56 -40.26
N ARG A 160 -20.24 54.65 -40.95
CA ARG A 160 -20.88 53.49 -40.30
C ARG A 160 -19.83 52.57 -39.67
N LYS A 161 -18.74 52.28 -40.39
CA LYS A 161 -17.63 51.47 -39.90
C LYS A 161 -16.98 52.10 -38.65
N GLN A 162 -16.67 53.40 -38.70
CA GLN A 162 -16.16 54.15 -37.54
C GLN A 162 -17.12 54.10 -36.35
N HIS A 163 -18.41 54.36 -36.57
CA HIS A 163 -19.40 54.33 -35.51
C HIS A 163 -19.53 52.94 -34.86
N GLN A 164 -19.58 51.87 -35.66
CA GLN A 164 -19.62 50.51 -35.14
C GLN A 164 -18.36 50.16 -34.33
N ALA A 165 -17.17 50.53 -34.83
CA ALA A 165 -15.92 50.32 -34.09
C ALA A 165 -15.89 51.12 -32.77
N SER A 166 -16.35 52.37 -32.78
CA SER A 166 -16.44 53.21 -31.57
C SER A 166 -17.36 52.62 -30.50
N LEU A 167 -18.53 52.08 -30.91
CA LEU A 167 -19.47 51.45 -29.98
C LEU A 167 -18.87 50.21 -29.32
N GLN A 168 -18.21 49.35 -30.11
CA GLN A 168 -17.53 48.17 -29.59
C GLN A 168 -16.41 48.56 -28.63
N TYR A 169 -15.59 49.55 -29.01
CA TYR A 169 -14.48 50.00 -28.18
C TYR A 169 -14.92 50.65 -26.88
N TYR A 170 -15.90 51.56 -26.93
CA TYR A 170 -16.43 52.23 -25.73
C TYR A 170 -17.12 51.24 -24.80
N CYS A 171 -17.85 50.26 -25.35
CA CYS A 171 -18.45 49.19 -24.57
C CYS A 171 -17.39 48.36 -23.86
N ALA A 172 -16.33 47.97 -24.56
CA ALA A 172 -15.23 47.18 -24.00
C ALA A 172 -14.49 47.95 -22.88
N LEU A 173 -14.17 49.23 -23.09
CA LEU A 173 -13.56 50.08 -22.05
C LEU A 173 -14.46 50.26 -20.83
N ASN A 174 -15.76 50.40 -21.03
CA ASN A 174 -16.72 50.44 -19.93
C ASN A 174 -16.77 49.12 -19.16
N ALA A 175 -16.75 47.97 -19.85
CA ALA A 175 -16.68 46.66 -19.23
C ALA A 175 -15.37 46.45 -18.46
N LEU A 176 -14.25 46.95 -18.99
CA LEU A 176 -12.93 46.88 -18.38
C LEU A 176 -12.90 47.53 -16.98
N GLN A 177 -13.67 48.60 -16.75
CA GLN A 177 -13.77 49.24 -15.43
C GLN A 177 -14.30 48.32 -14.33
N TYR A 178 -15.10 47.32 -14.70
CA TYR A 178 -15.58 46.28 -13.78
C TYR A 178 -14.63 45.09 -13.76
N ARG A 179 -14.19 44.61 -14.93
CA ARG A 179 -13.27 43.47 -15.03
C ARG A 179 -11.97 43.72 -14.28
N LYS A 180 -11.42 44.95 -14.30
CA LYS A 180 -10.20 45.29 -13.56
C LYS A 180 -10.33 45.11 -12.05
N ARG A 181 -11.51 45.32 -11.46
CA ARG A 181 -11.72 45.10 -10.02
C ARG A 181 -11.74 43.62 -9.70
N VAL A 182 -12.45 42.83 -10.51
CA VAL A 182 -12.52 41.37 -10.35
C VAL A 182 -11.12 40.77 -10.52
N ALA A 183 -10.41 41.13 -11.58
CA ALA A 183 -9.07 40.62 -11.89
C ALA A 183 -8.01 40.93 -10.82
N MET A 184 -8.22 41.94 -9.97
CA MET A 184 -7.32 42.24 -8.85
C MET A 184 -7.70 41.49 -7.57
N LEU A 185 -9.00 41.25 -7.35
CA LEU A 185 -9.51 40.65 -6.11
C LEU A 185 -9.52 39.12 -6.17
N GLU A 186 -9.86 38.55 -7.32
CA GLU A 186 -9.98 37.10 -7.51
C GLU A 186 -8.65 36.37 -7.22
N PRO A 187 -7.48 36.82 -7.74
CA PRO A 187 -6.20 36.22 -7.36
C PRO A 187 -5.85 36.31 -5.87
N MET A 188 -6.23 37.42 -5.21
CA MET A 188 -5.98 37.61 -3.78
C MET A 188 -6.85 36.68 -2.94
N LEU A 189 -8.10 36.49 -3.35
CA LEU A 189 -9.02 35.57 -2.70
C LEU A 189 -8.54 34.11 -2.86
N GLY A 190 -8.18 33.71 -4.08
CA GLY A 190 -7.64 32.39 -4.38
C GLY A 190 -6.39 32.08 -3.56
N TYR A 191 -5.43 33.01 -3.52
CA TYR A 191 -4.24 32.88 -2.67
C TYR A 191 -4.59 32.72 -1.17
N THR A 192 -5.51 33.53 -0.65
CA THR A 192 -5.88 33.49 0.78
C THR A 192 -6.57 32.17 1.14
N GLN A 193 -7.43 31.65 0.26
CA GLN A 193 -8.09 30.36 0.45
C GLN A 193 -7.07 29.21 0.45
N ALA A 194 -6.15 29.20 -0.52
CA ALA A 194 -5.10 28.20 -0.62
C ALA A 194 -4.21 28.17 0.65
N GLN A 195 -3.81 29.34 1.15
CA GLN A 195 -3.02 29.47 2.38
C GLN A 195 -3.78 29.00 3.63
N THR A 196 -5.08 29.27 3.71
CA THR A 196 -5.90 28.87 4.85
C THR A 196 -6.03 27.34 4.93
N ILE A 197 -6.33 26.70 3.79
CA ILE A 197 -6.44 25.24 3.69
C ILE A 197 -5.11 24.59 4.07
N SER A 198 -4.00 25.08 3.51
CA SER A 198 -2.66 24.57 3.83
C SER A 198 -2.32 24.69 5.32
N SER A 199 -2.62 25.83 5.94
CA SER A 199 -2.33 26.09 7.36
C SER A 199 -3.09 25.15 8.30
N VAL A 200 -4.37 24.87 8.00
CA VAL A 200 -5.19 23.94 8.80
C VAL A 200 -4.64 22.52 8.71
N HIS A 201 -4.33 22.06 7.50
CA HIS A 201 -3.73 20.75 7.28
C HIS A 201 -2.35 20.62 7.94
N HIS A 202 -1.54 21.69 7.94
CA HIS A 202 -0.25 21.72 8.61
C HIS A 202 -0.40 21.62 10.13
N ALA A 203 -1.36 22.35 10.73
CA ALA A 203 -1.61 22.31 12.17
C ALA A 203 -2.03 20.91 12.66
N LEU A 204 -2.93 20.23 11.93
CA LEU A 204 -3.39 18.89 12.29
C LEU A 204 -2.25 17.84 12.24
N ARG A 205 -1.36 17.95 11.26
CA ARG A 205 -0.26 17.00 11.08
C ARG A 205 0.91 17.23 12.04
N THR A 206 1.20 18.49 12.37
CA THR A 206 2.27 18.83 13.33
C THR A 206 1.95 18.38 14.76
N SER A 207 0.68 18.37 15.18
CA SER A 207 0.31 17.79 16.48
C SER A 207 0.62 16.31 16.60
N SER A 208 0.38 15.52 15.54
CA SER A 208 0.67 14.08 15.54
C SER A 208 2.18 13.81 15.58
N LEU A 209 2.96 14.59 14.82
CA LEU A 209 4.43 14.50 14.84
C LEU A 209 5.03 14.81 16.21
N ASN A 210 4.52 15.83 16.90
CA ASN A 210 4.97 16.17 18.24
C ASN A 210 4.72 15.05 19.25
N GLY A 211 3.57 14.36 19.15
CA GLY A 211 3.28 13.18 19.97
C GLY A 211 4.28 12.04 19.73
N LEU A 212 4.62 11.78 18.47
CA LEU A 212 5.59 10.74 18.12
C LEU A 212 7.01 11.08 18.59
N VAL A 213 7.47 12.32 18.43
CA VAL A 213 8.77 12.78 18.95
C VAL A 213 8.84 12.60 20.46
N HIS A 214 7.79 12.97 21.19
CA HIS A 214 7.74 12.79 22.65
C HIS A 214 7.82 11.31 23.05
N ASN A 215 7.15 10.41 22.31
CA ASN A 215 7.21 8.98 22.56
C ASN A 215 8.63 8.43 22.37
N LEU A 216 9.31 8.84 21.28
CA LEU A 216 10.70 8.46 21.02
C LEU A 216 11.66 8.97 22.10
N ASP A 217 11.48 10.20 22.57
CA ASP A 217 12.27 10.75 23.68
C ASP A 217 12.05 9.96 24.98
N THR A 218 10.80 9.56 25.24
CA THR A 218 10.44 8.74 26.40
C THR A 218 11.08 7.35 26.32
N GLU A 219 11.07 6.73 25.15
CA GLU A 219 11.72 5.43 24.90
C GLU A 219 13.24 5.53 25.05
N ALA A 220 13.84 6.60 24.52
CA ALA A 220 15.26 6.88 24.69
C ALA A 220 15.65 7.02 26.18
N GLU A 221 14.85 7.73 26.97
CA GLU A 221 15.10 7.87 28.41
C GLU A 221 14.91 6.53 29.15
N SER A 222 13.89 5.75 28.79
CA SER A 222 13.70 4.38 29.32
C SER A 222 14.93 3.50 29.07
N MET A 223 15.51 3.54 27.86
CA MET A 223 16.76 2.83 27.56
C MET A 223 17.94 3.31 28.42
N ARG A 224 18.05 4.62 28.69
CA ARG A 224 19.09 5.15 29.59
C ARG A 224 18.92 4.66 31.02
N VAL A 225 17.68 4.57 31.50
CA VAL A 225 17.38 4.01 32.83
C VAL A 225 17.75 2.54 32.89
N SER A 226 17.34 1.73 31.90
CA SER A 226 17.69 0.31 31.83
C SER A 226 19.20 0.10 31.79
N GLN A 227 19.93 0.91 31.02
CA GLN A 227 21.40 0.89 31.02
C GLN A 227 21.97 1.18 32.41
N LYS A 228 21.45 2.20 33.09
CA LYS A 228 21.90 2.57 34.45
C LYS A 228 21.65 1.44 35.45
N GLU A 229 20.50 0.76 35.36
CA GLU A 229 20.19 -0.40 36.20
C GLU A 229 21.17 -1.56 35.95
N LEU A 230 21.44 -1.89 34.69
CA LEU A 230 22.42 -2.94 34.34
C LEU A 230 23.85 -2.61 34.80
N LEU A 231 24.21 -1.33 34.85
CA LEU A 231 25.50 -0.86 35.38
C LEU A 231 25.54 -0.77 36.91
N SER A 232 24.40 -0.88 37.59
CA SER A 232 24.29 -0.73 39.05
C SER A 232 24.47 -2.03 39.85
N VAL A 233 24.81 -3.12 39.18
CA VAL A 233 25.06 -4.42 39.82
C VAL A 233 26.31 -4.38 40.70
N GLU A 234 26.35 -5.25 41.72
CA GLU A 234 27.52 -5.36 42.59
C GLU A 234 28.74 -5.91 41.86
N ASP A 235 29.94 -5.43 42.24
CA ASP A 235 31.21 -5.85 41.63
C ASP A 235 31.47 -7.36 41.73
N THR A 236 30.82 -8.05 42.69
CA THR A 236 30.92 -9.50 42.88
C THR A 236 30.53 -10.29 41.63
N VAL A 237 29.61 -9.76 40.81
CA VAL A 237 29.17 -10.35 39.53
C VAL A 237 30.32 -10.40 38.51
N TYR A 238 31.29 -9.48 38.59
CA TYR A 238 32.43 -9.42 37.69
C TYR A 238 33.66 -10.20 38.21
N MET A 239 33.58 -10.75 39.43
CA MET A 239 34.70 -11.43 40.08
C MET A 239 34.59 -12.96 39.94
N PRO A 240 35.54 -13.66 39.29
CA PRO A 240 35.53 -15.11 39.23
C PRO A 240 35.72 -15.72 40.63
N ASP A 241 35.13 -16.89 40.86
CA ASP A 241 35.15 -17.59 42.16
C ASP A 241 34.49 -16.82 43.34
N LYS A 242 33.66 -15.79 43.05
CA LYS A 242 32.90 -15.03 44.07
C LYS A 242 31.39 -15.24 44.02
N ASP A 243 30.93 -16.11 43.14
CA ASP A 243 29.53 -16.50 43.04
C ASP A 243 28.99 -17.06 44.37
N THR A 244 27.85 -16.53 44.82
CA THR A 244 27.13 -17.01 46.01
C THR A 244 26.14 -18.12 45.71
N GLU A 245 25.80 -18.32 44.44
CA GLU A 245 24.79 -19.29 44.01
C GLU A 245 25.31 -20.74 44.06
N PRO A 246 24.46 -21.70 44.49
CA PRO A 246 24.85 -23.10 44.55
C PRO A 246 25.03 -23.72 43.16
N VAL A 247 25.93 -24.70 43.06
CA VAL A 247 26.21 -25.47 41.82
C VAL A 247 24.97 -26.22 41.35
N ASN A 248 24.50 -25.94 40.13
CA ASN A 248 23.39 -26.68 39.53
C ASN A 248 23.86 -27.96 38.83
N ARG A 249 23.59 -29.11 39.45
CA ARG A 249 24.03 -30.43 38.95
C ARG A 249 23.06 -31.10 37.97
N THR A 250 21.89 -30.52 37.74
CA THR A 250 20.82 -31.11 36.90
C THR A 250 20.69 -30.47 35.52
N LEU A 251 21.63 -29.58 35.16
CA LEU A 251 21.64 -28.94 33.86
C LEU A 251 21.78 -29.99 32.73
N ILE A 252 20.98 -29.80 31.68
CA ILE A 252 21.03 -30.56 30.42
C ILE A 252 21.47 -29.69 29.23
N GLN A 253 21.73 -28.42 29.52
CA GLN A 253 22.28 -27.45 28.59
C GLN A 253 23.17 -26.48 29.36
N LYS A 254 24.32 -26.13 28.78
CA LYS A 254 25.20 -25.07 29.31
C LYS A 254 25.92 -24.37 28.16
N ALA A 255 26.18 -23.08 28.35
CA ALA A 255 26.93 -22.25 27.42
C ALA A 255 27.84 -21.31 28.21
N GLY A 256 29.03 -21.03 27.67
CA GLY A 256 30.03 -20.21 28.37
C GLY A 256 31.40 -20.29 27.72
N TYR A 257 32.29 -19.37 28.11
CA TYR A 257 33.67 -19.39 27.64
C TYR A 257 34.48 -20.46 28.37
N LEU A 258 35.23 -21.25 27.61
CA LEU A 258 36.23 -22.19 28.13
C LEU A 258 37.55 -21.96 27.40
N ASN A 259 38.67 -22.26 28.07
CA ASN A 259 39.95 -22.34 27.38
C ASN A 259 40.17 -23.78 26.91
N ILE A 260 40.36 -23.99 25.61
CA ILE A 260 40.69 -25.30 25.04
C ILE A 260 42.20 -25.44 24.88
N ARG A 261 42.74 -26.58 25.29
CA ARG A 261 44.15 -26.92 25.10
C ARG A 261 44.38 -27.46 23.69
N ASN A 262 45.24 -26.78 22.95
CA ASN A 262 45.70 -27.19 21.63
C ASN A 262 47.16 -27.67 21.71
N LYS A 263 47.44 -28.87 21.19
CA LYS A 263 48.82 -29.38 21.07
C LYS A 263 49.39 -28.95 19.72
N THR A 264 50.30 -27.99 19.71
CA THR A 264 50.88 -27.40 18.49
C THR A 264 52.29 -27.96 18.22
N GLY A 265 52.44 -29.29 18.26
CA GLY A 265 53.72 -29.99 18.05
C GLY A 265 53.95 -31.14 19.04
N LEU A 266 55.19 -31.63 19.14
CA LEU A 266 55.56 -32.73 20.06
C LEU A 266 55.64 -32.29 21.54
N VAL A 267 55.89 -31.00 21.81
CA VAL A 267 56.14 -30.49 23.17
C VAL A 267 55.37 -29.19 23.48
N THR A 268 55.02 -28.40 22.48
CA THR A 268 54.35 -27.10 22.64
C THR A 268 52.84 -27.25 22.76
N THR A 269 52.27 -26.61 23.78
CA THR A 269 50.82 -26.51 24.00
C THR A 269 50.41 -25.05 24.04
N ALA A 270 49.23 -24.77 23.50
CA ALA A 270 48.59 -23.45 23.49
C ALA A 270 47.20 -23.58 24.10
N TRP A 271 46.66 -22.48 24.61
CA TRP A 271 45.32 -22.41 25.20
C TRP A 271 44.55 -21.29 24.55
N ASP A 272 43.41 -21.62 23.94
CA ASP A 272 42.57 -20.66 23.23
C ASP A 272 41.23 -20.50 23.93
N ARG A 273 40.82 -19.25 24.20
CA ARG A 273 39.52 -18.93 24.82
C ARG A 273 38.44 -18.89 23.75
N LEU A 274 37.53 -19.86 23.77
CA LEU A 274 36.43 -19.98 22.80
C LEU A 274 35.09 -20.10 23.54
N PHE A 275 33.99 -19.77 22.87
CA PHE A 275 32.66 -19.91 23.43
C PHE A 275 32.13 -21.31 23.12
N PHE A 276 31.82 -22.09 24.15
CA PHE A 276 31.28 -23.44 24.03
C PHE A 276 29.81 -23.46 24.44
N PHE A 277 29.02 -24.29 23.78
CA PHE A 277 27.62 -24.51 24.14
C PHE A 277 27.18 -25.91 23.74
N THR A 278 26.25 -26.49 24.49
CA THR A 278 25.67 -27.79 24.18
C THR A 278 24.41 -27.64 23.34
N GLN A 279 24.31 -28.37 22.23
CA GLN A 279 23.19 -28.32 21.31
C GLN A 279 22.85 -29.72 20.78
N GLY A 280 21.63 -30.21 21.04
CA GLY A 280 21.16 -31.49 20.48
C GLY A 280 22.05 -32.69 20.79
N GLY A 281 22.61 -32.78 22.01
CA GLY A 281 23.55 -33.84 22.38
C GLY A 281 24.99 -33.60 21.95
N ASN A 282 25.28 -32.53 21.22
CA ASN A 282 26.63 -32.19 20.76
C ASN A 282 27.22 -31.03 21.56
N LEU A 283 28.55 -30.99 21.63
CA LEU A 283 29.32 -29.84 22.08
C LEU A 283 29.74 -29.00 20.87
N MET A 284 29.25 -27.77 20.84
CA MET A 284 29.52 -26.78 19.81
C MET A 284 30.55 -25.76 20.30
N CYS A 285 31.28 -25.15 19.38
CA CYS A 285 32.25 -24.09 19.64
C CYS A 285 32.13 -22.96 18.64
N GLN A 286 32.08 -21.73 19.13
CA GLN A 286 32.04 -20.51 18.34
C GLN A 286 33.22 -19.60 18.70
N PRO A 287 34.14 -19.35 17.76
CA PRO A 287 35.17 -18.34 17.93
C PRO A 287 34.58 -16.92 17.97
N ARG A 288 35.26 -16.00 18.67
CA ARG A 288 34.87 -14.59 18.71
C ARG A 288 34.89 -14.00 17.29
N GLY A 289 33.75 -13.44 16.84
CA GLY A 289 33.60 -12.85 15.52
C GLY A 289 33.08 -13.80 14.43
N ALA A 290 32.88 -15.08 14.73
CA ALA A 290 32.22 -16.01 13.81
C ALA A 290 30.69 -15.88 13.90
N VAL A 291 30.00 -15.95 12.75
CA VAL A 291 28.52 -15.85 12.67
C VAL A 291 27.84 -17.11 13.24
N ALA A 292 28.48 -18.28 13.14
CA ALA A 292 27.95 -19.55 13.63
C ALA A 292 29.04 -20.40 14.31
N GLY A 293 28.62 -21.22 15.27
CA GLY A 293 29.46 -22.22 15.92
C GLY A 293 29.51 -23.56 15.17
N GLY A 294 30.65 -24.23 15.20
CA GLY A 294 30.82 -25.57 14.63
C GLY A 294 30.72 -26.67 15.68
N MET A 295 30.30 -27.86 15.28
CA MET A 295 30.31 -29.04 16.15
C MET A 295 31.75 -29.50 16.39
N VAL A 296 32.13 -29.66 17.66
CA VAL A 296 33.48 -30.10 18.05
C VAL A 296 33.49 -31.55 18.54
N LEU A 297 32.46 -31.96 19.27
CA LEU A 297 32.38 -33.29 19.84
C LEU A 297 30.93 -33.73 20.02
N ASP A 298 30.64 -34.97 19.63
CA ASP A 298 29.40 -35.65 20.01
C ASP A 298 29.51 -36.12 21.46
N LEU A 299 28.60 -35.68 22.32
CA LEU A 299 28.62 -36.03 23.75
C LEU A 299 27.94 -37.36 24.04
N ASP A 300 27.31 -38.00 23.05
CA ASP A 300 26.73 -39.33 23.22
C ASP A 300 27.80 -40.32 23.68
N ASN A 301 27.55 -41.04 24.79
CA ASN A 301 28.50 -41.93 25.46
C ASN A 301 29.90 -41.34 25.78
N SER A 302 30.06 -40.02 25.72
CA SER A 302 31.34 -39.38 26.05
C SER A 302 31.61 -39.43 27.55
N SER A 303 32.85 -39.66 27.95
CA SER A 303 33.25 -39.56 29.37
C SER A 303 33.83 -38.19 29.67
N VAL A 304 33.47 -37.62 30.82
CA VAL A 304 34.05 -36.37 31.32
C VAL A 304 34.64 -36.57 32.71
N MET A 305 35.86 -36.08 32.92
CA MET A 305 36.57 -36.24 34.18
C MET A 305 37.41 -35.00 34.53
N ALA A 306 37.56 -34.76 35.83
CA ALA A 306 38.53 -33.81 36.37
C ALA A 306 39.95 -34.23 35.99
N VAL A 307 40.79 -33.29 35.55
CA VAL A 307 42.20 -33.58 35.23
C VAL A 307 43.12 -32.47 35.76
N ASP A 308 44.28 -32.88 36.30
CA ASP A 308 45.37 -31.95 36.57
C ASP A 308 46.20 -31.78 35.29
N CYS A 309 46.25 -30.55 34.75
CA CYS A 309 46.94 -30.25 33.51
C CYS A 309 47.74 -28.96 33.63
N GLU A 310 49.07 -29.02 33.47
CA GLU A 310 49.96 -27.85 33.43
C GLU A 310 49.80 -26.89 34.64
N ASP A 311 49.48 -27.42 35.83
CA ASP A 311 49.21 -26.63 37.06
C ASP A 311 48.08 -25.59 36.90
N ARG A 312 47.17 -25.80 35.95
CA ARG A 312 46.00 -24.93 35.70
C ARG A 312 44.80 -25.40 36.51
N ARG A 313 44.21 -24.46 37.26
CA ARG A 313 42.96 -24.67 38.02
C ARG A 313 41.80 -25.02 37.09
N TYR A 314 40.88 -25.86 37.58
CA TYR A 314 39.58 -26.14 36.96
C TYR A 314 39.65 -26.76 35.55
N CYS A 315 40.62 -27.65 35.34
CA CYS A 315 40.74 -28.40 34.09
C CYS A 315 39.92 -29.70 34.14
N PHE A 316 39.24 -29.99 33.04
CA PHE A 316 38.51 -31.24 32.83
C PHE A 316 38.76 -31.74 31.41
N GLN A 317 38.64 -33.06 31.23
CA GLN A 317 38.83 -33.70 29.95
C GLN A 317 37.54 -34.39 29.53
N ILE A 318 37.12 -34.14 28.29
CA ILE A 318 36.05 -34.91 27.64
C ILE A 318 36.69 -35.86 26.64
N THR A 319 36.34 -37.14 26.73
CA THR A 319 36.84 -38.20 25.87
C THR A 319 35.68 -38.86 25.15
N SER A 320 35.75 -38.88 23.82
CA SER A 320 34.77 -39.54 22.95
C SER A 320 34.62 -41.04 23.27
N PRO A 321 33.49 -41.69 22.92
CA PRO A 321 33.27 -43.12 23.14
C PRO A 321 34.36 -44.01 22.53
N SER A 322 34.88 -43.62 21.37
CA SER A 322 35.93 -44.36 20.65
C SER A 322 37.32 -44.19 21.28
N GLY A 323 37.48 -43.29 22.25
CA GLY A 323 38.77 -42.93 22.84
C GLY A 323 39.71 -42.13 21.93
N LYS A 324 39.34 -41.95 20.65
CA LYS A 324 40.20 -41.32 19.62
C LYS A 324 40.29 -39.80 19.77
N THR A 325 39.19 -39.16 20.17
CA THR A 325 39.13 -37.71 20.39
C THR A 325 39.08 -37.44 21.88
N SER A 326 40.06 -36.72 22.39
CA SER A 326 40.07 -36.18 23.74
C SER A 326 40.41 -34.69 23.70
N MET A 327 39.67 -33.90 24.47
CA MET A 327 39.92 -32.47 24.60
C MET A 327 40.00 -32.10 26.06
N ILE A 328 40.96 -31.22 26.38
CA ILE A 328 41.13 -30.67 27.72
C ILE A 328 40.64 -29.23 27.68
N LEU A 329 39.68 -28.95 28.56
CA LEU A 329 39.01 -27.67 28.71
C LEU A 329 39.28 -27.12 30.11
N GLN A 330 39.26 -25.81 30.23
CA GLN A 330 39.45 -25.10 31.49
C GLN A 330 38.32 -24.09 31.69
N ALA A 331 37.66 -24.17 32.86
CA ALA A 331 36.66 -23.21 33.32
C ALA A 331 37.29 -22.09 34.16
N GLU A 332 36.58 -20.97 34.32
CA GLU A 332 37.10 -19.80 35.05
C GLU A 332 36.78 -19.80 36.56
N SER A 333 35.78 -20.58 37.00
CA SER A 333 35.43 -20.73 38.41
C SER A 333 35.12 -22.17 38.81
N LYS A 334 35.17 -22.45 40.12
CA LYS A 334 34.79 -23.76 40.66
C LYS A 334 33.33 -24.12 40.34
N ARG A 335 32.41 -23.15 40.35
CA ARG A 335 31.00 -23.38 39.99
C ARG A 335 30.90 -23.80 38.53
N GLU A 336 31.43 -22.99 37.63
CA GLU A 336 31.42 -23.27 36.19
C GLU A 336 32.02 -24.66 35.89
N TYR A 337 33.15 -24.95 36.53
CA TYR A 337 33.82 -26.24 36.44
C TYR A 337 32.94 -27.44 36.79
N GLU A 338 32.31 -27.42 37.98
CA GLU A 338 31.45 -28.51 38.42
C GLU A 338 30.20 -28.63 37.53
N GLU A 339 29.59 -27.49 37.15
CA GLU A 339 28.41 -27.48 36.28
C GLU A 339 28.70 -28.00 34.87
N TRP A 340 29.84 -27.66 34.28
CA TRP A 340 30.24 -28.21 32.97
C TRP A 340 30.41 -29.73 33.02
N ILE A 341 31.08 -30.25 34.05
CA ILE A 341 31.24 -31.70 34.24
C ILE A 341 29.88 -32.39 34.46
N CYS A 342 29.02 -31.83 35.31
CA CYS A 342 27.68 -32.39 35.54
C CYS A 342 26.82 -32.36 34.27
N THR A 343 26.80 -31.24 33.55
CA THR A 343 26.02 -31.08 32.32
C THR A 343 26.43 -32.09 31.25
N VAL A 344 27.75 -32.22 30.99
CA VAL A 344 28.25 -33.17 30.01
C VAL A 344 27.94 -34.62 30.42
N ASN A 345 28.08 -34.96 31.71
CA ASN A 345 27.67 -36.27 32.22
C ASN A 345 26.16 -36.53 32.06
N ASN A 346 25.32 -35.53 32.30
CA ASN A 346 23.87 -35.65 32.18
C ASN A 346 23.47 -35.90 30.72
N ILE A 347 24.05 -35.15 29.77
CA ILE A 347 23.81 -35.32 28.33
C ILE A 347 24.28 -36.71 27.88
N SER A 348 25.50 -37.11 28.25
CA SER A 348 26.06 -38.41 27.88
C SER A 348 25.22 -39.59 28.37
N ARG A 349 24.60 -39.48 29.56
CA ARG A 349 23.78 -40.55 30.15
C ARG A 349 22.31 -40.55 29.71
N GLN A 350 21.75 -39.38 29.39
CA GLN A 350 20.32 -39.24 29.10
C GLN A 350 19.85 -39.90 27.80
N ILE A 351 20.75 -40.19 26.86
CA ILE A 351 20.41 -40.89 25.62
C ILE A 351 20.06 -42.37 25.88
N TYR A 352 20.57 -42.99 26.96
CA TYR A 352 20.42 -44.43 27.22
C TYR A 352 19.47 -44.81 28.38
N LEU A 353 19.04 -43.84 29.19
CA LEU A 353 18.23 -44.11 30.40
C LEU A 353 16.76 -43.71 30.26
N THR A 354 16.30 -43.40 29.04
CA THR A 354 14.89 -43.03 28.78
C THR A 354 14.23 -44.08 27.89
N ASP A 355 13.04 -44.55 28.28
CA ASP A 355 12.24 -45.56 27.54
C ASP A 355 11.80 -45.10 26.12
N ASN A 356 12.05 -43.83 25.76
CA ASN A 356 11.81 -43.26 24.43
C ASN A 356 12.93 -42.25 24.04
N PRO A 357 13.98 -42.70 23.33
CA PRO A 357 15.11 -41.85 22.93
C PRO A 357 14.77 -40.79 21.86
N GLU A 358 13.76 -41.03 21.01
CA GLU A 358 13.32 -40.06 19.98
C GLU A 358 12.67 -38.81 20.60
N ALA A 359 11.83 -38.98 21.64
CA ALA A 359 11.16 -37.86 22.29
C ALA A 359 12.12 -36.92 23.04
N VAL A 360 13.23 -37.46 23.56
CA VAL A 360 14.28 -36.68 24.25
C VAL A 360 15.18 -35.96 23.25
N ALA A 361 15.54 -36.60 22.14
CA ALA A 361 16.29 -35.98 21.05
C ALA A 361 15.51 -34.80 20.42
N ILE A 362 14.18 -34.96 20.23
CA ILE A 362 13.29 -33.89 19.75
C ILE A 362 13.27 -32.71 20.75
N ARG A 363 13.13 -32.97 22.05
CA ARG A 363 13.17 -31.91 23.09
C ARG A 363 14.51 -31.18 23.13
N LEU A 364 15.63 -31.91 23.10
CA LEU A 364 16.98 -31.32 23.11
C LEU A 364 17.23 -30.48 21.86
N ASN A 365 16.70 -30.89 20.70
CA ASN A 365 16.79 -30.13 19.45
C ASN A 365 15.88 -28.88 19.46
N GLN A 366 14.67 -28.98 20.02
CA GLN A 366 13.74 -27.85 20.10
C GLN A 366 14.23 -26.75 21.06
N THR A 367 14.83 -27.10 22.20
CA THR A 367 15.48 -26.15 23.12
C THR A 367 16.77 -25.56 22.53
N ALA A 368 17.50 -26.36 21.76
CA ALA A 368 18.68 -25.93 21.01
C ALA A 368 18.39 -24.87 19.94
N ILE A 369 17.23 -24.92 19.29
CA ILE A 369 16.81 -23.93 18.29
C ILE A 369 16.45 -22.61 18.99
N GLN A 370 15.75 -22.66 20.13
CA GLN A 370 15.37 -21.49 20.92
C GLN A 370 16.59 -20.73 21.49
N ALA A 371 17.67 -21.43 21.84
CA ALA A 371 18.88 -20.83 22.40
C ALA A 371 19.82 -20.17 21.37
N VAL A 372 19.65 -20.45 20.07
CA VAL A 372 20.52 -19.94 18.98
C VAL A 372 19.84 -18.82 18.17
N THR A 373 18.53 -18.66 18.32
CA THR A 373 17.82 -17.44 17.89
C THR A 373 18.09 -16.29 18.86
N PRO A 374 18.57 -15.11 18.42
CA PRO A 374 18.57 -13.93 19.27
C PRO A 374 17.14 -13.65 19.70
N ILE A 375 16.90 -13.58 21.02
CA ILE A 375 15.65 -13.08 21.58
C ILE A 375 15.59 -11.60 21.18
N THR A 376 14.86 -11.29 20.12
CA THR A 376 14.38 -9.92 19.90
C THR A 376 13.42 -9.64 21.05
N SER A 377 13.91 -8.92 22.04
CA SER A 377 13.18 -8.52 23.24
C SER A 377 12.15 -7.46 22.87
N PHE A 378 11.08 -7.90 22.22
CA PHE A 378 9.83 -7.16 22.05
C PHE A 378 8.67 -8.06 22.49
N GLU A 379 8.75 -8.59 23.71
CA GLU A 379 7.57 -9.18 24.36
C GLU A 379 6.70 -8.05 24.91
N LYS A 380 5.60 -7.80 24.18
CA LYS A 380 4.48 -6.92 24.57
C LYS A 380 3.91 -7.43 25.91
N ARG A 381 3.92 -6.59 26.96
CA ARG A 381 3.14 -6.80 28.19
C ARG A 381 1.68 -6.35 28.01
N PRO A 382 0.74 -6.88 28.83
CA PRO A 382 -0.69 -6.89 28.55
C PRO A 382 -1.42 -5.57 28.88
N GLU A 383 -2.56 -5.42 28.20
CA GLU A 383 -3.47 -4.27 28.14
C GLU A 383 -4.17 -3.88 29.45
N GLY A 384 -4.60 -2.62 29.49
CA GLY A 384 -5.58 -2.09 30.46
C GLY A 384 -6.08 -0.68 30.09
N SER A 385 -7.03 -0.61 29.13
CA SER A 385 -8.23 0.28 28.99
C SER A 385 -8.14 1.82 29.17
N PRO A 386 -9.17 2.63 28.78
CA PRO A 386 -10.14 2.54 27.67
C PRO A 386 -10.19 3.82 26.78
N ASN A 387 -10.72 3.68 25.56
CA ASN A 387 -11.06 4.80 24.66
C ASN A 387 -12.19 5.70 25.21
N PRO A 388 -12.29 6.94 24.69
CA PRO A 388 -13.56 7.39 24.15
C PRO A 388 -13.46 7.97 22.73
N ASP A 389 -14.37 7.47 21.89
CA ASP A 389 -14.95 7.93 20.63
C ASP A 389 -14.52 9.27 20.01
N SER A 390 -14.26 9.25 18.71
CA SER A 390 -14.84 10.25 17.80
C SER A 390 -15.02 9.69 16.39
N SER A 391 -16.22 9.89 15.87
CA SER A 391 -16.69 9.49 14.56
C SER A 391 -16.55 10.61 13.51
N GLN A 392 -16.40 10.18 12.25
CA GLN A 392 -16.70 10.85 10.96
C GLN A 392 -15.64 11.70 10.22
N ASN A 393 -15.01 11.02 9.23
CA ASN A 393 -14.98 11.26 7.77
C ASN A 393 -14.61 12.64 7.17
N ALA A 394 -13.52 12.68 6.39
CA ALA A 394 -13.55 12.46 4.92
C ALA A 394 -12.16 12.61 4.25
N GLY A 395 -11.77 11.62 3.41
CA GLY A 395 -11.04 11.87 2.16
C GLY A 395 -9.53 11.59 2.08
N ALA A 396 -9.07 10.38 2.42
CA ALA A 396 -7.80 9.82 1.94
C ALA A 396 -7.94 8.29 1.81
N ALA A 397 -7.22 7.67 0.88
CA ALA A 397 -7.19 6.21 0.74
C ALA A 397 -6.82 5.57 2.10
N PRO A 398 -7.52 4.49 2.51
CA PRO A 398 -7.41 3.96 3.87
C PRO A 398 -5.99 3.45 4.14
N GLU A 399 -5.39 3.89 5.25
CA GLU A 399 -4.13 3.33 5.73
C GLU A 399 -4.35 1.84 6.09
N ALA A 400 -3.30 1.00 6.04
CA ALA A 400 -3.42 -0.44 6.29
C ALA A 400 -4.07 -0.80 7.64
N ASP A 401 -3.99 0.11 8.62
CA ASP A 401 -4.59 -0.02 9.96
C ASP A 401 -6.11 0.33 10.00
N ASP A 402 -6.65 0.94 8.94
CA ASP A 402 -8.09 1.22 8.78
C ASP A 402 -8.85 0.04 8.15
N LEU A 403 -8.17 -0.81 7.38
CA LEU A 403 -8.77 -1.93 6.65
C LEU A 403 -8.97 -3.19 7.53
N ILE A 404 -8.02 -3.45 8.42
CA ILE A 404 -8.04 -4.58 9.36
C ILE A 404 -7.61 -4.07 10.73
N ALA A 405 -8.42 -4.33 11.77
CA ALA A 405 -8.11 -3.86 13.12
C ALA A 405 -6.80 -4.47 13.65
N PRO A 406 -5.91 -3.67 14.26
CA PRO A 406 -4.72 -4.20 14.92
C PRO A 406 -5.09 -5.23 15.99
N GLY A 407 -4.53 -6.44 15.89
CA GLY A 407 -4.81 -7.54 16.82
C GLY A 407 -5.94 -8.48 16.41
N THR A 408 -6.54 -8.30 15.22
CA THR A 408 -7.52 -9.27 14.69
C THR A 408 -6.90 -10.68 14.61
N PRO A 409 -7.55 -11.70 15.19
CA PRO A 409 -7.04 -13.07 15.15
C PRO A 409 -7.03 -13.62 13.72
N ILE A 410 -5.95 -14.30 13.35
CA ILE A 410 -5.82 -15.02 12.08
C ILE A 410 -6.11 -16.50 12.33
N GLN A 411 -7.06 -17.05 11.60
CA GLN A 411 -7.43 -18.46 11.66
C GLN A 411 -6.66 -19.23 10.57
N PHE A 412 -5.85 -20.21 11.00
CA PHE A 412 -5.02 -21.03 10.10
C PHE A 412 -5.63 -22.39 9.76
N ASP A 413 -6.77 -22.74 10.37
CA ASP A 413 -7.44 -24.01 10.16
C ASP A 413 -8.94 -23.83 9.95
N ILE A 414 -9.49 -24.47 8.92
CA ILE A 414 -10.92 -24.51 8.64
C ILE A 414 -11.44 -25.81 9.24
N MET A 415 -11.62 -25.82 10.56
CA MET A 415 -12.25 -26.92 11.28
C MET A 415 -13.51 -26.39 11.95
N LEU A 416 -14.67 -26.82 11.45
CA LEU A 416 -15.94 -26.59 12.11
C LEU A 416 -15.96 -27.33 13.46
N PRO A 417 -16.55 -26.75 14.53
CA PRO A 417 -16.90 -27.50 15.72
C PRO A 417 -17.84 -28.65 15.34
N ALA A 418 -17.69 -29.79 16.03
CA ALA A 418 -18.44 -31.02 15.78
C ALA A 418 -19.99 -30.90 15.93
N SER A 419 -20.52 -29.72 16.24
CA SER A 419 -21.95 -29.43 16.33
C SER A 419 -22.67 -29.39 14.98
N GLU A 420 -21.98 -29.13 13.87
CA GLU A 420 -22.63 -29.05 12.53
C GLU A 420 -22.70 -30.39 11.79
N PHE A 421 -21.99 -31.43 12.27
CA PHE A 421 -22.13 -32.79 11.73
C PHE A 421 -23.54 -33.38 11.96
N GLN A 422 -24.34 -32.76 12.82
CA GLN A 422 -25.70 -33.19 13.14
C GLN A 422 -26.79 -32.51 12.28
N ASP A 423 -26.56 -31.28 11.79
CA ASP A 423 -27.58 -30.57 10.99
C ASP A 423 -27.48 -30.86 9.49
N GLN A 424 -26.29 -31.11 8.94
CA GLN A 424 -26.17 -31.57 7.55
C GLN A 424 -26.68 -33.00 7.34
N ASN A 425 -26.72 -33.84 8.38
CA ASN A 425 -27.27 -35.20 8.30
C ASN A 425 -28.80 -35.27 8.51
N ARG A 426 -29.48 -34.16 8.77
CA ARG A 426 -30.95 -34.11 8.83
C ARG A 426 -31.60 -33.69 7.52
N ALA A 427 -30.85 -33.09 6.59
CA ALA A 427 -31.29 -32.80 5.24
C ALA A 427 -30.56 -33.70 4.23
N GLY A 428 -31.09 -34.91 4.00
CA GLY A 428 -30.72 -35.71 2.81
C GLY A 428 -29.92 -36.99 3.03
N GLY A 429 -30.10 -37.71 4.14
CA GLY A 429 -29.60 -39.09 4.27
C GLY A 429 -30.40 -40.11 3.46
N ARG A 430 -30.21 -40.22 2.13
CA ARG A 430 -30.70 -41.38 1.35
C ARG A 430 -29.69 -42.53 1.49
N ARG A 431 -30.03 -43.53 2.32
CA ARG A 431 -29.42 -44.86 2.27
C ARG A 431 -29.73 -45.48 0.90
N THR A 432 -28.71 -45.77 0.11
CA THR A 432 -28.85 -46.60 -1.10
C THR A 432 -29.10 -48.05 -0.68
N ASN A 433 -30.26 -48.56 -1.08
CA ASN A 433 -30.61 -49.98 -1.04
C ASN A 433 -29.91 -50.69 -2.23
N PRO A 434 -29.47 -51.95 -2.13
CA PRO A 434 -28.63 -52.59 -3.15
C PRO A 434 -29.38 -53.14 -4.38
N PHE A 435 -30.67 -52.86 -4.52
CA PHE A 435 -31.49 -53.31 -5.65
C PHE A 435 -32.12 -52.09 -6.31
N GLY A 436 -31.73 -51.85 -7.56
CA GLY A 436 -32.13 -50.70 -8.33
C GLY A 436 -33.62 -50.72 -8.65
N GLU A 437 -34.25 -49.57 -8.41
CA GLU A 437 -35.45 -49.07 -9.09
C GLU A 437 -35.35 -47.54 -9.08
N THR A 438 -35.59 -46.94 -10.25
CA THR A 438 -35.59 -45.51 -10.53
C THR A 438 -36.95 -44.93 -10.15
N ASP A 439 -36.97 -43.92 -9.27
CA ASP A 439 -38.14 -43.07 -9.07
C ASP A 439 -37.81 -41.65 -9.53
N ASP A 440 -38.53 -41.24 -10.58
CA ASP A 440 -38.67 -39.89 -11.09
C ASP A 440 -39.42 -38.97 -10.10
N ASP A 441 -39.16 -37.67 -10.25
CA ASP A 441 -39.81 -36.51 -9.65
C ASP A 441 -39.40 -36.07 -8.22
N CYS A 442 -38.41 -35.16 -8.15
CA CYS A 442 -38.59 -33.88 -7.44
C CYS A 442 -37.56 -32.84 -7.90
N SER A 443 -38.08 -31.77 -8.48
CA SER A 443 -37.41 -30.57 -8.98
C SER A 443 -36.58 -29.82 -7.94
N THR A 444 -35.27 -29.65 -8.17
CA THR A 444 -34.42 -28.51 -7.73
C THR A 444 -32.95 -28.60 -8.22
N GLU A 445 -32.54 -29.63 -8.97
CA GLU A 445 -31.13 -29.76 -9.42
C GLU A 445 -30.78 -29.08 -10.77
N SER A 446 -31.66 -28.26 -11.35
CA SER A 446 -31.39 -27.64 -12.65
C SER A 446 -30.46 -26.42 -12.61
N ASP A 447 -30.28 -25.77 -11.45
CA ASP A 447 -29.64 -24.45 -11.37
C ASP A 447 -28.10 -24.47 -11.37
N ASP A 448 -27.44 -25.56 -10.95
CA ASP A 448 -25.97 -25.63 -10.84
C ASP A 448 -25.26 -26.14 -12.11
N SER A 449 -26.02 -26.41 -13.18
CA SER A 449 -25.52 -27.12 -14.37
C SER A 449 -24.76 -26.26 -15.40
N LEU A 450 -24.75 -24.94 -15.26
CA LEU A 450 -24.23 -24.01 -16.28
C LEU A 450 -22.74 -23.66 -16.16
N LEU A 451 -22.16 -23.82 -14.98
CA LEU A 451 -20.73 -23.61 -14.74
C LEU A 451 -20.33 -24.44 -13.53
N GLN A 452 -19.37 -25.33 -13.71
CA GLN A 452 -18.74 -26.07 -12.63
C GLN A 452 -17.23 -26.17 -12.91
N GLN A 453 -16.41 -25.47 -12.13
CA GLN A 453 -14.95 -25.51 -12.29
C GLN A 453 -14.28 -25.81 -10.96
N VAL A 454 -13.28 -26.69 -10.96
CA VAL A 454 -12.56 -27.09 -9.75
C VAL A 454 -11.10 -26.68 -9.84
N PHE A 455 -10.58 -26.07 -8.78
CA PHE A 455 -9.19 -25.66 -8.63
C PHE A 455 -8.56 -26.32 -7.39
N ALA A 456 -7.33 -26.83 -7.53
CA ALA A 456 -6.56 -27.32 -6.40
C ALA A 456 -5.91 -26.12 -5.67
N VAL A 457 -6.33 -25.89 -4.42
CA VAL A 457 -5.90 -24.76 -3.60
C VAL A 457 -5.42 -25.23 -2.22
N ARG A 458 -4.61 -24.41 -1.56
CA ARG A 458 -4.18 -24.57 -0.17
C ARG A 458 -4.65 -23.37 0.61
N PHE A 459 -5.44 -23.61 1.66
CA PHE A 459 -5.86 -22.54 2.55
C PHE A 459 -4.67 -22.03 3.37
N LEU A 460 -4.43 -20.73 3.31
CA LEU A 460 -3.34 -20.08 4.02
C LEU A 460 -3.81 -19.44 5.32
N GLY A 461 -5.00 -18.86 5.33
CA GLY A 461 -5.61 -18.30 6.53
C GLY A 461 -6.83 -17.44 6.21
N SER A 462 -7.61 -17.13 7.24
CA SER A 462 -8.72 -16.19 7.18
C SER A 462 -8.69 -15.22 8.35
N MET A 463 -9.27 -14.04 8.15
CA MET A 463 -9.38 -13.02 9.18
C MET A 463 -10.55 -12.09 8.94
N ALA A 464 -11.09 -11.51 10.01
CA ALA A 464 -12.14 -10.51 9.94
C ALA A 464 -11.61 -9.19 9.37
N VAL A 465 -12.40 -8.52 8.54
CA VAL A 465 -12.04 -7.27 7.86
C VAL A 465 -13.14 -6.24 8.01
N ARG A 466 -12.81 -4.95 7.94
CA ARG A 466 -13.75 -3.87 8.26
C ARG A 466 -14.64 -3.43 7.09
N CYS A 467 -14.24 -3.74 5.85
CA CYS A 467 -15.04 -3.38 4.67
C CYS A 467 -15.01 -4.48 3.61
N GLY A 468 -16.17 -4.79 3.03
CA GLY A 468 -16.31 -5.72 1.92
C GLY A 468 -16.29 -5.09 0.53
N ASN A 469 -16.15 -3.77 0.39
CA ASN A 469 -16.21 -3.08 -0.91
C ASN A 469 -14.86 -2.58 -1.44
N ASN A 470 -13.76 -2.85 -0.73
CA ASN A 470 -12.41 -2.47 -1.14
C ASN A 470 -11.54 -3.72 -1.39
N GLN A 471 -11.00 -3.83 -2.60
CA GLN A 471 -10.13 -4.94 -3.00
C GLN A 471 -8.75 -4.89 -2.31
N GLU A 472 -8.29 -3.72 -1.85
CA GLU A 472 -7.02 -3.55 -1.14
C GLU A 472 -6.95 -4.35 0.17
N VAL A 473 -8.11 -4.58 0.79
CA VAL A 473 -8.27 -5.42 1.99
C VAL A 473 -7.72 -6.82 1.77
N ILE A 474 -7.87 -7.37 0.56
CA ILE A 474 -7.41 -8.72 0.23
C ILE A 474 -5.88 -8.78 0.20
N TYR A 475 -5.23 -7.76 -0.37
CA TYR A 475 -3.77 -7.70 -0.41
C TYR A 475 -3.18 -7.51 1.00
N GLU A 476 -3.83 -6.70 1.83
CA GLU A 476 -3.42 -6.52 3.21
C GLU A 476 -3.64 -7.80 4.03
N ALA A 477 -4.76 -8.50 3.83
CA ALA A 477 -5.00 -9.81 4.45
C ALA A 477 -3.96 -10.85 4.01
N MET A 478 -3.61 -10.91 2.72
CA MET A 478 -2.53 -11.78 2.22
C MET A 478 -1.20 -11.49 2.94
N ARG A 479 -0.85 -10.20 3.06
CA ARG A 479 0.38 -9.76 3.73
C ARG A 479 0.42 -10.19 5.20
N GLN A 480 -0.67 -9.96 5.94
CA GLN A 480 -0.75 -10.30 7.36
C GLN A 480 -0.79 -11.81 7.60
N VAL A 481 -1.55 -12.57 6.81
CA VAL A 481 -1.61 -14.03 6.88
C VAL A 481 -0.23 -14.63 6.61
N LEU A 482 0.45 -14.23 5.55
CA LEU A 482 1.79 -14.75 5.22
C LEU A 482 2.84 -14.38 6.27
N ALA A 483 2.81 -13.13 6.76
CA ALA A 483 3.70 -12.70 7.83
C ALA A 483 3.47 -13.51 9.11
N ALA A 484 2.21 -13.71 9.50
CA ALA A 484 1.86 -14.49 10.68
C ALA A 484 2.24 -15.97 10.54
N ARG A 485 2.06 -16.58 9.37
CA ARG A 485 2.56 -17.95 9.11
C ARG A 485 4.08 -18.06 9.26
N ALA A 486 4.83 -17.04 8.81
CA ALA A 486 6.28 -17.00 8.97
C ALA A 486 6.69 -16.79 10.43
N ILE A 487 6.05 -15.86 11.14
CA ILE A 487 6.31 -15.56 12.56
C ILE A 487 6.01 -16.78 13.45
N HIS A 488 4.89 -17.45 13.20
CA HIS A 488 4.44 -18.60 13.99
C HIS A 488 4.95 -19.95 13.47
N ASN A 489 5.85 -19.96 12.46
CA ASN A 489 6.44 -21.18 11.88
C ASN A 489 5.39 -22.21 11.42
N ILE A 490 4.28 -21.74 10.84
CA ILE A 490 3.18 -22.58 10.36
C ILE A 490 3.46 -23.01 8.92
N PHE A 491 4.18 -24.12 8.77
CA PHE A 491 4.54 -24.66 7.45
C PHE A 491 3.52 -25.65 6.88
N ARG A 492 2.62 -26.18 7.72
CA ARG A 492 1.61 -27.14 7.27
C ARG A 492 0.45 -26.40 6.59
N THR A 493 0.14 -26.80 5.36
CA THR A 493 -1.03 -26.34 4.59
C THR A 493 -1.79 -27.57 4.12
N THR A 494 -3.11 -27.53 4.20
CA THR A 494 -3.97 -28.62 3.71
C THR A 494 -4.45 -28.30 2.31
N GLU A 495 -4.24 -29.23 1.36
CA GLU A 495 -4.78 -29.12 0.02
C GLU A 495 -6.29 -29.35 0.01
N SER A 496 -7.01 -28.60 -0.80
CA SER A 496 -8.46 -28.62 -0.93
C SER A 496 -8.85 -28.31 -2.37
N HIS A 497 -10.03 -28.79 -2.77
CA HIS A 497 -10.62 -28.48 -4.07
C HIS A 497 -11.59 -27.31 -3.91
N LEU A 498 -11.26 -26.14 -4.47
CA LEU A 498 -12.18 -25.01 -4.59
C LEU A 498 -13.05 -25.22 -5.83
N MET A 499 -14.31 -25.57 -5.61
CA MET A 499 -15.33 -25.69 -6.65
C MET A 499 -16.10 -24.38 -6.79
N VAL A 500 -16.07 -23.81 -7.99
CA VAL A 500 -16.82 -22.62 -8.40
C VAL A 500 -18.03 -23.08 -9.21
N THR A 501 -19.24 -22.76 -8.74
CA THR A 501 -20.47 -22.96 -9.51
C THR A 501 -21.18 -21.65 -9.81
N SER A 502 -22.26 -21.70 -10.60
CA SER A 502 -23.11 -20.52 -10.87
C SER A 502 -23.92 -20.02 -9.66
N SER A 503 -23.83 -20.69 -8.50
CA SER A 503 -24.56 -20.32 -7.28
C SER A 503 -23.69 -20.32 -6.01
N ASN A 504 -22.61 -21.11 -5.95
CA ASN A 504 -21.82 -21.30 -4.74
C ASN A 504 -20.31 -21.44 -5.00
N LEU A 505 -19.52 -21.11 -3.97
CA LEU A 505 -18.11 -21.48 -3.84
C LEU A 505 -17.97 -22.53 -2.73
N ARG A 506 -17.44 -23.70 -3.05
CA ARG A 506 -17.28 -24.81 -2.08
C ARG A 506 -15.83 -25.24 -1.96
N LEU A 507 -15.36 -25.38 -0.72
CA LEU A 507 -14.06 -25.98 -0.43
C LEU A 507 -14.25 -27.44 -0.04
N ILE A 508 -13.76 -28.36 -0.86
CA ILE A 508 -13.99 -29.79 -0.73
C ILE A 508 -12.68 -30.48 -0.36
N ASP A 509 -12.75 -31.39 0.62
CA ASP A 509 -11.63 -32.27 0.95
C ASP A 509 -11.40 -33.27 -0.20
N PRO A 510 -10.20 -33.31 -0.80
CA PRO A 510 -9.94 -34.16 -1.96
C PRO A 510 -9.99 -35.66 -1.63
N GLN A 511 -9.72 -36.04 -0.38
CA GLN A 511 -9.71 -37.44 0.07
C GLN A 511 -11.10 -37.93 0.47
N THR A 512 -11.85 -37.13 1.23
CA THR A 512 -13.15 -37.54 1.78
C THR A 512 -14.34 -37.08 0.95
N GLN A 513 -14.14 -36.17 -0.02
CA GLN A 513 -15.19 -35.50 -0.80
C GLN A 513 -16.20 -34.73 0.08
N VAL A 514 -15.87 -34.48 1.35
CA VAL A 514 -16.69 -33.69 2.27
C VAL A 514 -16.47 -32.21 1.98
N THR A 515 -17.56 -31.45 1.87
CA THR A 515 -17.50 -29.99 1.78
C THR A 515 -17.14 -29.43 3.16
N ARG A 516 -15.97 -28.79 3.27
CA ARG A 516 -15.46 -28.18 4.51
C ARG A 516 -16.10 -26.85 4.81
N ILE A 517 -16.33 -26.04 3.77
CA ILE A 517 -17.03 -24.75 3.85
C ILE A 517 -17.67 -24.44 2.50
N SER A 518 -18.82 -23.76 2.53
CA SER A 518 -19.57 -23.33 1.35
C SER A 518 -20.01 -21.88 1.52
N PHE A 519 -19.85 -21.08 0.48
CA PHE A 519 -20.27 -19.68 0.42
C PHE A 519 -21.27 -19.51 -0.71
N GLN A 520 -22.34 -18.75 -0.50
CA GLN A 520 -23.19 -18.36 -1.62
C GLN A 520 -22.46 -17.32 -2.46
N LEU A 521 -22.59 -17.39 -3.77
CA LEU A 521 -21.84 -16.50 -4.66
C LEU A 521 -22.22 -15.02 -4.46
N GLY A 522 -23.43 -14.74 -3.98
CA GLY A 522 -23.89 -13.41 -3.61
C GLY A 522 -23.25 -12.85 -2.32
N GLU A 523 -22.75 -13.70 -1.44
CA GLU A 523 -22.07 -13.30 -0.19
C GLU A 523 -20.61 -12.92 -0.44
N VAL A 524 -20.03 -13.38 -1.55
CA VAL A 524 -18.67 -13.01 -1.95
C VAL A 524 -18.70 -11.58 -2.47
N THR A 525 -18.16 -10.62 -1.74
CA THR A 525 -18.23 -9.20 -2.09
C THR A 525 -17.09 -8.77 -3.01
N GLN A 526 -15.87 -9.24 -2.74
CA GLN A 526 -14.66 -8.92 -3.51
C GLN A 526 -13.77 -10.15 -3.69
N PHE A 527 -12.97 -10.20 -4.76
CA PHE A 527 -11.96 -11.23 -4.99
C PHE A 527 -10.77 -10.67 -5.78
N ALA A 528 -9.57 -11.17 -5.52
CA ALA A 528 -8.34 -10.67 -6.13
C ALA A 528 -7.25 -11.75 -6.22
N ALA A 529 -6.43 -11.65 -7.26
CA ALA A 529 -5.18 -12.39 -7.39
C ALA A 529 -4.00 -11.45 -7.09
N HIS A 530 -2.92 -11.97 -6.53
CA HIS A 530 -1.74 -11.16 -6.20
C HIS A 530 -0.95 -10.80 -7.47
N GLN A 531 -0.56 -9.53 -7.59
CA GLN A 531 0.07 -8.97 -8.80
C GLN A 531 1.47 -9.51 -9.14
N GLU A 532 2.18 -10.08 -8.16
CA GLU A 532 3.58 -10.52 -8.30
C GLU A 532 3.69 -12.04 -8.11
N ASN A 533 2.88 -12.61 -7.21
CA ASN A 533 2.80 -14.04 -7.00
C ASN A 533 1.49 -14.56 -7.60
N GLY A 534 1.56 -14.98 -8.86
CA GLY A 534 0.42 -15.52 -9.60
C GLY A 534 -0.24 -16.76 -8.99
N ARG A 535 0.31 -17.37 -7.92
CA ARG A 535 -0.33 -18.47 -7.19
C ARG A 535 -1.18 -18.00 -6.02
N LEU A 536 -1.05 -16.76 -5.56
CA LEU A 536 -1.82 -16.25 -4.42
C LEU A 536 -3.12 -15.62 -4.88
N MET A 537 -4.21 -15.99 -4.20
CA MET A 537 -5.53 -15.42 -4.44
C MET A 537 -6.33 -15.34 -3.15
N GLY A 538 -7.30 -14.43 -3.09
CA GLY A 538 -8.21 -14.33 -1.95
C GLY A 538 -9.54 -13.70 -2.31
N PHE A 539 -10.51 -13.85 -1.42
CA PHE A 539 -11.84 -13.25 -1.55
C PHE A 539 -12.41 -12.85 -0.19
N VAL A 540 -13.31 -11.87 -0.20
CA VAL A 540 -14.02 -11.38 0.99
C VAL A 540 -15.45 -11.88 0.93
N VAL A 541 -15.93 -12.40 2.07
CA VAL A 541 -17.30 -12.86 2.25
C VAL A 541 -17.98 -11.99 3.31
N GLU A 542 -19.21 -11.57 3.03
CA GLU A 542 -20.09 -10.93 4.00
C GLU A 542 -20.82 -12.00 4.83
N GLY A 543 -20.58 -12.03 6.13
CA GLY A 543 -21.26 -12.86 7.10
C GLY A 543 -22.42 -12.11 7.77
N ARG A 544 -23.44 -12.86 8.19
CA ARG A 544 -24.42 -12.44 9.21
C ARG A 544 -23.99 -13.11 10.51
N ASP A 545 -23.81 -12.33 11.58
CA ASP A 545 -23.11 -12.77 12.78
C ASP A 545 -23.60 -14.10 13.38
N TRP A 546 -22.62 -14.93 13.76
CA TRP A 546 -22.74 -16.12 14.60
C TRP A 546 -22.66 -15.75 16.09
N GLY A 547 -23.50 -14.79 16.52
CA GLY A 547 -23.64 -14.39 17.92
C GLY A 547 -25.05 -14.72 18.42
N ASP A 548 -25.16 -15.61 19.40
CA ASP A 548 -26.37 -15.82 20.20
C ASP A 548 -26.76 -14.49 20.87
N GLY A 549 -27.77 -13.79 20.35
CA GLY A 549 -28.35 -12.61 21.00
C GLY A 549 -29.03 -11.65 20.02
N GLU A 550 -30.27 -11.27 20.34
CA GLU A 550 -31.16 -10.45 19.55
C GLU A 550 -30.72 -8.96 19.45
N GLU A 551 -29.65 -8.64 18.71
CA GLU A 551 -29.36 -7.28 18.23
C GLU A 551 -28.86 -7.34 16.78
N GLU A 552 -29.45 -6.53 15.88
CA GLU A 552 -28.98 -6.36 14.48
C GLU A 552 -27.53 -5.86 14.49
N GLY A 553 -26.57 -6.79 14.38
CA GLY A 553 -25.13 -6.50 14.27
C GLY A 553 -24.76 -5.91 12.90
N GLU A 554 -23.71 -5.09 12.89
CA GLU A 554 -23.08 -4.61 11.64
C GLU A 554 -22.62 -5.80 10.78
N PRO A 555 -22.67 -5.70 9.43
CA PRO A 555 -22.21 -6.79 8.55
C PRO A 555 -20.75 -7.15 8.83
N SER A 556 -20.48 -8.41 9.19
CA SER A 556 -19.13 -8.88 9.50
C SER A 556 -18.48 -9.47 8.25
N PHE A 557 -17.40 -8.83 7.77
CA PHE A 557 -16.68 -9.30 6.59
C PHE A 557 -15.51 -10.20 6.99
N SER A 558 -15.27 -11.27 6.24
CA SER A 558 -14.12 -12.16 6.42
C SER A 558 -13.36 -12.33 5.12
N ALA A 559 -12.05 -12.09 5.15
CA ALA A 559 -11.16 -12.35 4.03
C ALA A 559 -10.56 -13.76 4.13
N PHE A 560 -10.59 -14.50 3.04
CA PHE A 560 -10.00 -15.84 2.93
C PHE A 560 -8.86 -15.81 1.93
N VAL A 561 -7.70 -16.35 2.32
CA VAL A 561 -6.46 -16.33 1.53
C VAL A 561 -6.04 -17.75 1.17
N PHE A 562 -5.73 -17.96 -0.11
CA PHE A 562 -5.36 -19.25 -0.68
C PHE A 562 -4.11 -19.16 -1.56
N GLU A 563 -3.39 -20.28 -1.62
CA GLU A 563 -2.40 -20.56 -2.66
C GLU A 563 -3.01 -21.57 -3.63
N SER A 564 -3.08 -21.23 -4.91
CA SER A 564 -3.60 -22.07 -5.99
C SER A 564 -2.46 -22.73 -6.76
N ASN A 565 -2.66 -23.99 -7.18
CA ASN A 565 -1.76 -24.65 -8.12
C ASN A 565 -1.92 -24.10 -9.56
N THR A 566 -3.02 -23.41 -9.83
CA THR A 566 -3.32 -22.69 -11.08
C THR A 566 -3.16 -21.18 -10.84
N GLU A 567 -2.90 -20.39 -11.89
CA GLU A 567 -2.84 -18.93 -11.76
C GLU A 567 -4.11 -18.37 -11.10
N GLY A 568 -3.93 -17.59 -10.03
CA GLY A 568 -5.00 -17.00 -9.24
C GLY A 568 -5.93 -16.11 -10.08
N GLU A 569 -5.41 -15.51 -11.14
CA GLU A 569 -6.20 -14.74 -12.12
C GLU A 569 -7.25 -15.62 -12.82
N LYS A 570 -6.92 -16.89 -13.15
CA LYS A 570 -7.87 -17.84 -13.77
C LYS A 570 -8.98 -18.24 -12.80
N VAL A 571 -8.66 -18.36 -11.51
CA VAL A 571 -9.65 -18.60 -10.46
C VAL A 571 -10.58 -17.39 -10.33
N CYS A 572 -10.02 -16.17 -10.26
CA CYS A 572 -10.79 -14.93 -10.16
C CYS A 572 -11.66 -14.69 -11.40
N TYR A 573 -11.16 -14.97 -12.60
CA TYR A 573 -11.92 -14.90 -13.84
C TYR A 573 -13.15 -15.82 -13.80
N THR A 574 -12.97 -17.03 -13.29
CA THR A 574 -14.06 -18.01 -13.18
C THR A 574 -15.12 -17.58 -12.16
N ILE A 575 -14.71 -16.95 -11.05
CA ILE A 575 -15.64 -16.36 -10.06
C ILE A 575 -16.40 -15.18 -10.67
N SER A 576 -15.72 -14.32 -11.43
CA SER A 576 -16.37 -13.21 -12.16
C SER A 576 -17.43 -13.73 -13.13
N LEU A 577 -17.05 -14.72 -13.93
CA LEU A 577 -17.93 -15.32 -14.92
C LEU A 577 -19.12 -16.03 -14.26
N ALA A 578 -18.91 -16.68 -13.11
CA ALA A 578 -19.99 -17.24 -12.32
C ALA A 578 -21.01 -16.17 -11.92
N LYS A 579 -20.55 -14.99 -11.47
CA LYS A 579 -21.43 -13.86 -11.11
C LYS A 579 -22.16 -13.30 -12.32
N ASP A 580 -21.48 -13.16 -13.46
CA ASP A 580 -22.10 -12.71 -14.71
C ASP A 580 -23.19 -13.67 -15.17
N ILE A 581 -22.98 -14.99 -15.01
CA ILE A 581 -24.02 -16.00 -15.27
C ILE A 581 -25.20 -15.85 -14.30
N THR A 582 -24.95 -15.64 -13.01
CA THR A 582 -26.02 -15.41 -12.02
C THR A 582 -26.84 -14.15 -12.33
N GLU A 583 -26.20 -13.09 -12.83
CA GLU A 583 -26.88 -11.86 -13.23
C GLU A 583 -27.65 -12.06 -14.54
N ALA A 584 -27.03 -12.67 -15.55
CA ALA A 584 -27.64 -12.95 -16.85
C ALA A 584 -28.80 -13.95 -16.75
N LYS A 585 -28.83 -14.85 -15.75
CA LYS A 585 -30.01 -15.70 -15.46
C LYS A 585 -31.31 -14.92 -15.24
N LYS A 586 -31.24 -13.62 -14.93
CA LYS A 586 -32.41 -12.74 -14.78
C LYS A 586 -33.01 -12.32 -16.14
N ASP A 587 -32.26 -12.45 -17.24
CA ASP A 587 -32.68 -12.12 -18.61
C ASP A 587 -32.25 -13.22 -19.61
N PRO A 588 -33.20 -14.00 -20.17
CA PRO A 588 -32.89 -15.12 -21.05
C PRO A 588 -32.19 -14.73 -22.36
N GLU A 589 -32.33 -13.50 -22.87
CA GLU A 589 -31.60 -13.04 -24.06
C GLU A 589 -30.13 -12.74 -23.74
N ALA A 590 -29.87 -12.11 -22.59
CA ALA A 590 -28.52 -11.83 -22.11
C ALA A 590 -27.75 -13.12 -21.79
N LEU A 591 -28.41 -14.13 -21.18
CA LEU A 591 -27.80 -15.43 -20.91
C LEU A 591 -27.39 -16.16 -22.20
N ALA A 592 -28.25 -16.15 -23.22
CA ALA A 592 -27.94 -16.78 -24.51
C ALA A 592 -26.75 -16.12 -25.23
N GLN A 593 -26.62 -14.80 -25.11
CA GLN A 593 -25.49 -14.05 -25.68
C GLN A 593 -24.18 -14.31 -24.93
N LEU A 594 -24.22 -14.41 -23.59
CA LEU A 594 -23.07 -14.75 -22.75
C LEU A 594 -22.56 -16.17 -23.06
N MET A 595 -23.46 -17.16 -23.14
CA MET A 595 -23.10 -18.54 -23.45
C MET A 595 -22.51 -18.72 -24.86
N LYS A 596 -22.88 -17.88 -25.83
CA LYS A 596 -22.35 -17.94 -27.21
C LYS A 596 -20.88 -17.51 -27.31
N ASN A 597 -20.41 -16.68 -26.39
CA ASN A 597 -19.07 -16.08 -26.40
C ASN A 597 -18.08 -16.80 -25.46
N MET A 598 -18.52 -17.85 -24.77
CA MET A 598 -17.77 -18.50 -23.69
C MET A 598 -17.03 -19.76 -24.20
N PRO A 599 -15.72 -19.92 -23.93
CA PRO A 599 -14.97 -21.10 -24.33
C PRO A 599 -15.29 -22.25 -23.36
N LEU A 600 -16.35 -23.00 -23.63
CA LEU A 600 -16.74 -24.17 -22.85
C LEU A 600 -16.19 -25.46 -23.47
N THR A 601 -16.04 -26.49 -22.66
CA THR A 601 -15.83 -27.87 -23.12
C THR A 601 -17.02 -28.34 -23.98
N ASN A 602 -16.82 -29.37 -24.81
CA ASN A 602 -17.84 -29.89 -25.75
C ASN A 602 -19.16 -30.34 -25.07
N ASP A 603 -19.14 -30.59 -23.76
CA ASP A 603 -20.29 -30.92 -22.92
C ASP A 603 -20.93 -29.71 -22.22
N GLY A 604 -20.40 -28.50 -22.43
CA GLY A 604 -20.95 -27.23 -21.93
C GLY A 604 -20.76 -26.97 -20.44
N LYS A 605 -19.99 -27.80 -19.74
CA LYS A 605 -19.92 -27.81 -18.26
C LYS A 605 -18.69 -27.13 -17.66
N PHE A 606 -17.56 -27.15 -18.36
CA PHE A 606 -16.28 -26.66 -17.87
C PHE A 606 -15.73 -25.55 -18.75
N LEU A 607 -14.93 -24.65 -18.18
CA LEU A 607 -14.31 -23.54 -18.90
C LEU A 607 -12.95 -23.99 -19.47
N LEU A 608 -12.68 -23.71 -20.75
CA LEU A 608 -11.36 -23.89 -21.35
C LEU A 608 -10.43 -22.77 -20.89
N LEU A 609 -9.43 -23.11 -20.08
CA LEU A 609 -8.40 -22.19 -19.59
C LEU A 609 -7.09 -22.47 -20.33
N ASP A 610 -6.78 -21.72 -21.39
CA ASP A 610 -5.62 -21.97 -22.26
C ASP A 610 -4.30 -22.17 -21.50
N ALA A 611 -3.54 -23.18 -21.94
CA ALA A 611 -2.10 -23.29 -21.74
C ALA A 611 -1.49 -24.15 -22.87
N GLU A 612 -0.89 -23.51 -23.87
CA GLU A 612 0.39 -23.90 -24.48
C GLU A 612 0.79 -22.87 -25.56
N THR A 613 1.80 -22.05 -25.26
CA THR A 613 2.55 -21.30 -26.27
C THR A 613 3.40 -22.28 -27.09
N GLY A 614 3.09 -22.43 -28.38
CA GLY A 614 3.88 -23.18 -29.34
C GLY A 614 3.65 -22.69 -30.77
N ASP A 615 4.48 -21.72 -31.16
CA ASP A 615 4.86 -21.28 -32.51
C ASP A 615 3.78 -20.86 -33.54
N THR A 616 3.91 -19.61 -33.99
CA THR A 616 3.26 -19.09 -35.20
C THR A 616 4.26 -19.10 -36.35
N THR A 617 4.05 -19.94 -37.36
CA THR A 617 4.48 -19.62 -38.74
C THR A 617 3.50 -20.16 -39.76
N ASN A 618 3.04 -19.26 -40.62
CA ASN A 618 2.23 -19.49 -41.81
C ASN A 618 2.84 -20.53 -42.77
N GLY A 619 1.97 -21.29 -43.45
CA GLY A 619 2.32 -21.98 -44.71
C GLY A 619 1.25 -22.98 -45.14
N ASP A 620 0.55 -22.66 -46.23
CA ASP A 620 -0.30 -23.59 -46.99
C ASP A 620 0.38 -24.95 -47.25
N GLY A 621 -0.39 -26.04 -47.16
CA GLY A 621 0.08 -27.36 -47.56
C GLY A 621 -0.89 -28.48 -47.20
N GLN A 622 -1.77 -28.79 -48.13
CA GLN A 622 -2.59 -30.00 -48.20
C GLN A 622 -1.70 -31.25 -48.23
N GLU A 623 -1.95 -32.26 -47.37
CA GLU A 623 -1.78 -33.70 -47.67
C GLU A 623 -2.31 -34.59 -46.52
N ASP A 624 -3.43 -35.25 -46.81
CA ASP A 624 -3.81 -36.64 -46.60
C ASP A 624 -3.15 -37.55 -45.52
N LEU A 625 -4.06 -38.21 -44.78
CA LEU A 625 -4.15 -39.65 -44.46
C LEU A 625 -3.41 -40.29 -43.26
N GLU A 626 -4.20 -41.18 -42.62
CA GLU A 626 -3.87 -42.45 -41.94
C GLU A 626 -3.51 -42.48 -40.42
N SER A 627 -4.56 -42.76 -39.62
CA SER A 627 -4.84 -43.99 -38.85
C SER A 627 -3.79 -44.71 -37.96
N GLU A 628 -4.31 -45.22 -36.84
CA GLU A 628 -3.84 -46.26 -35.90
C GLU A 628 -2.74 -45.83 -34.89
N ALA A 629 -2.78 -46.16 -33.59
CA ALA A 629 -3.51 -47.16 -32.81
C ALA A 629 -3.77 -46.65 -31.37
#